data_AF-K9VHU3-F1
#
_entry.id   AF-K9VHU3-F1
#
_cell.length_a   1.000
_cell.length_b   1.000
_cell.length_c   1.000
_cell.angle_alpha   90.00
_cell.angle_beta   90.00
_cell.angle_gamma   90.00
#
_symmetry.space_group_name_H-M   'P 1'
#
loop_
_entity.id
_entity.type
_entity.pdbx_description
1 polymer ?
#
loop_
_entity_poly.entity_id
_entity_poly.type
_entity_poly.pdbx_seq_one_letter_code
_entity_poly.pdbx_strand_id
1 'polypeptide(L)' 'METKPPLSPFTRETAKTQVQAAEDAWNTRDPKRVALAYTEDSQWRNRAEFLSGR' A
#
# COMPACT_ATOMS: atom_id res chain seq x y z
N MET A 1 -6.47 6.17 12.05
CA MET A 1 -6.15 5.26 10.94
C MET A 1 -7.42 4.49 10.59
N GLU A 2 -7.97 4.68 9.39
CA GLU A 2 -9.04 3.81 8.90
C GLU A 2 -8.45 2.46 8.50
N THR A 3 -9.05 1.37 8.94
CA THR A 3 -8.61 0.02 8.57
C THR A 3 -9.09 -0.30 7.17
N LYS A 4 -8.15 -0.49 6.24
CA LYS A 4 -8.46 -0.96 4.88
C LYS A 4 -8.37 -2.49 4.84
N PRO A 5 -9.49 -3.21 4.76
CA PRO A 5 -9.45 -4.65 4.51
C PRO A 5 -8.91 -4.92 3.10
N PRO A 6 -8.34 -6.11 2.86
CA PRO A 6 -8.17 -7.23 3.80
C PRO A 6 -7.10 -6.99 4.88
N LEU A 7 -7.38 -7.44 6.10
CA LEU A 7 -6.44 -7.37 7.23
C LEU A 7 -5.71 -8.70 7.40
N SER A 8 -4.49 -8.65 7.94
CA SER A 8 -3.73 -9.85 8.31
C SER A 8 -4.41 -10.61 9.47
N PRO A 9 -4.29 -11.94 9.54
CA PRO A 9 -3.54 -12.82 8.64
C PRO A 9 -4.26 -13.06 7.31
N PHE A 10 -3.50 -13.14 6.21
CA PHE A 10 -4.05 -13.33 4.88
C PHE A 10 -4.24 -14.80 4.53
N THR A 11 -5.31 -15.10 3.78
CA THR A 11 -5.45 -16.32 2.98
C THR A 11 -4.92 -16.06 1.57
N ARG A 12 -4.77 -17.09 0.74
CA ARG A 12 -4.40 -16.90 -0.67
C ARG A 12 -5.36 -15.96 -1.41
N GLU A 13 -6.66 -16.07 -1.11
CA GLU A 13 -7.68 -15.24 -1.72
C GLU A 13 -7.56 -13.79 -1.26
N THR A 14 -7.48 -13.55 0.04
CA THR A 14 -7.39 -12.18 0.56
C THR A 14 -6.06 -11.51 0.22
N ALA A 15 -4.96 -12.26 0.12
CA ALA A 15 -3.68 -11.75 -0.39
C ALA A 15 -3.78 -11.30 -1.85
N LYS A 16 -4.48 -12.04 -2.72
CA LYS A 16 -4.71 -11.62 -4.12
C LYS A 16 -5.52 -10.33 -4.18
N THR A 17 -6.57 -10.22 -3.38
CA THR A 17 -7.38 -8.99 -3.30
C THR A 17 -6.54 -7.80 -2.85
N GLN A 18 -5.66 -7.98 -1.85
CA GLN A 18 -4.74 -6.94 -1.39
C GLN A 18 -3.81 -6.47 -2.51
N VAL A 19 -3.22 -7.41 -3.26
CA VAL A 19 -2.29 -7.10 -4.36
C VAL A 19 -3.02 -6.40 -5.50
N GLN A 20 -4.21 -6.86 -5.89
CA GLN A 20 -4.99 -6.21 -6.95
C GLN A 20 -5.36 -4.78 -6.58
N ALA A 21 -5.81 -4.54 -5.34
CA ALA A 21 -6.13 -3.19 -4.88
C ALA A 21 -4.91 -2.25 -4.90
N ALA A 22 -3.72 -2.78 -4.58
CA ALA A 22 -2.48 -2.03 -4.72
C ALA A 22 -2.18 -1.75 -6.21
N GLU A 23 -2.25 -2.76 -7.08
CA GLU A 23 -2.04 -2.60 -8.53
C GLU A 23 -2.98 -1.53 -9.12
N ASP A 24 -4.27 -1.58 -8.81
CA ASP A 24 -5.27 -0.61 -9.26
C ASP A 24 -4.92 0.81 -8.80
N ALA A 25 -4.45 0.97 -7.56
CA ALA A 25 -4.02 2.28 -7.03
C ALA A 25 -2.76 2.79 -7.73
N TRP A 26 -1.77 1.94 -8.00
CA TRP A 26 -0.56 2.33 -8.72
C TRP A 26 -0.84 2.68 -10.18
N ASN A 27 -1.77 1.99 -10.83
CA ASN A 27 -2.18 2.26 -12.22
C ASN A 27 -2.83 3.65 -12.40
N THR A 28 -3.44 4.22 -11.36
CA THR A 28 -3.98 5.59 -11.44
C THR A 28 -2.89 6.64 -11.62
N ARG A 29 -1.64 6.33 -11.22
CA ARG A 29 -0.51 7.28 -11.21
C ARG A 29 -0.81 8.55 -10.40
N ASP A 30 -1.71 8.46 -9.42
CA ASP A 30 -2.04 9.55 -8.49
C ASP A 30 -1.25 9.37 -7.18
N PRO A 31 -0.26 10.23 -6.89
CA PRO A 31 0.57 10.10 -5.69
C PRO A 31 -0.23 10.16 -4.39
N LYS A 32 -1.27 11.01 -4.31
CA LYS A 32 -2.09 11.14 -3.10
C LYS A 32 -2.87 9.86 -2.84
N ARG A 33 -3.41 9.24 -3.89
CA ARG A 33 -4.13 7.97 -3.79
C ARG A 33 -3.21 6.83 -3.35
N VAL A 34 -2.00 6.75 -3.92
CA VAL A 34 -1.02 5.71 -3.60
C VAL A 34 -0.52 5.84 -2.15
N ALA A 35 -0.18 7.07 -1.72
CA ALA A 35 0.34 7.33 -0.37
C ALA A 35 -0.64 6.89 0.75
N LEU A 36 -1.94 6.99 0.52
CA LEU A 36 -2.98 6.57 1.49
C LEU A 36 -3.00 5.05 1.77
N ALA A 37 -2.28 4.23 1.01
CA ALA A 37 -2.12 2.80 1.32
C ALA A 37 -1.08 2.55 2.43
N TYR A 38 -0.33 3.57 2.83
CA TYR A 38 0.79 3.49 3.74
C TYR A 38 0.51 4.26 5.03
N THR A 39 1.18 3.88 6.12
CA THR A 39 1.06 4.55 7.42
C THR A 39 1.79 5.90 7.42
N GLU A 40 1.45 6.78 8.36
CA GLU A 40 2.07 8.12 8.48
C GLU A 40 3.57 8.08 8.74
N ASP A 41 4.04 6.97 9.31
CA ASP A 41 5.41 6.70 9.72
C ASP A 41 6.11 5.68 8.81
N SER A 42 5.51 5.36 7.66
CA SER A 42 6.02 4.32 6.75
C SER A 42 7.48 4.54 6.37
N GLN A 43 8.27 3.46 6.42
CA GLN A 43 9.68 3.47 6.05
C GLN A 43 9.86 2.71 4.74
N TRP A 44 10.48 3.34 3.76
CA TRP A 44 10.64 2.79 2.42
C TRP A 44 12.07 2.81 1.96
N ARG A 45 12.41 1.80 1.16
CA ARG A 45 13.56 1.83 0.27
C ARG A 45 13.07 1.60 -1.17
N ASN A 46 13.13 2.63 -1.99
CA ASN A 46 12.89 2.52 -3.42
C ASN A 46 14.24 2.55 -4.16
N ARG A 47 14.70 1.37 -4.61
CA ARG A 47 16.02 1.19 -5.23
C ARG A 47 17.15 1.66 -4.29
N ALA A 48 17.78 2.79 -4.61
CA ALA A 48 18.86 3.41 -3.84
C ALA A 48 18.38 4.57 -2.94
N GLU A 49 17.08 4.90 -3.01
CA GLU A 49 16.47 6.00 -2.25
C GLU A 49 15.77 5.45 -1.01
N PHE A 50 15.81 6.23 0.07
CA PHE A 50 15.13 5.94 1.33
C PHE A 50 14.16 7.06 1.65
N LEU A 51 12.93 6.71 2.01
CA LEU A 51 11.87 7.65 2.37
C LEU A 51 11.30 7.29 3.73
N SER A 52 10.94 8.33 4.49
CA SER A 52 10.26 8.22 5.78
C SER A 52 8.98 9.03 5.73
N GLY A 53 7.87 8.41 6.11
CA GLY A 53 6.52 8.94 6.00
C GLY A 53 5.77 8.44 4.75
N ARG A 54 4.54 8.93 4.58
CA ARG A 54 3.75 8.75 3.35
C ARG A 54 3.57 10.08 2.61
#